data_AF-A0ABD1AJS2-F1
#
_entry.id   AF-A0ABD1AJS2-F1
#
_cell.length_a   1.000
_cell.length_b   1.000
_cell.length_c   1.000
_cell.angle_alpha   90.00
_cell.angle_beta   90.00
_cell.angle_gamma   90.00
#
_symmetry.space_group_name_H-M   'P 1'
#
loop_
_entity.id
_entity.type
_entity.pdbx_description
1 polymer ?
#
loop_
_entity_poly.entity_id
_entity_poly.type
_entity_poly.pdbx_seq_one_letter_code
_entity_poly.pdbx_strand_id
1 'polypeptide(L)'
;MKFITFVLIVFVIGAMLSPVPIRATVVEGSGGEVDVTCVATELRPCLPALTLGGNPTDECCTKLNEQKPCLCDYIKNPAYSKYVSSPNARKVLAACNVPYPSCGNS
;
A
#
# COMPACT_ATOMS: atom_id res chain seq x y z
N MET A 1 12.63 -34.16 19.38
CA MET A 1 11.44 -34.08 18.49
C MET A 1 10.15 -33.73 19.24
N LYS A 2 9.81 -34.38 20.36
CA LYS A 2 8.60 -34.06 21.16
C LYS A 2 8.57 -32.62 21.74
N PHE A 3 9.71 -32.13 22.26
CA PHE A 3 9.82 -30.77 22.81
C PHE A 3 9.63 -29.67 21.76
N ILE A 4 10.12 -29.88 20.53
CA ILE A 4 9.98 -28.92 19.44
C ILE A 4 8.50 -28.79 19.05
N THR A 5 7.75 -29.90 19.01
CA THR A 5 6.30 -29.88 18.78
C THR A 5 5.56 -29.10 19.87
N PHE A 6 5.92 -29.28 21.14
CA PHE A 6 5.31 -28.53 22.25
C PHE A 6 5.60 -27.02 22.16
N VAL A 7 6.83 -26.62 21.82
CA VAL A 7 7.19 -25.20 21.65
C VAL A 7 6.41 -24.55 20.51
N LEU A 8 6.24 -25.25 19.38
CA LEU A 8 5.45 -24.72 18.25
C LEU A 8 3.96 -24.58 18.58
N ILE A 9 3.38 -25.53 19.32
CA ILE A 9 1.96 -25.47 19.72
C ILE A 9 1.70 -24.30 20.66
N VAL A 10 2.60 -24.05 21.64
CA VAL A 10 2.46 -22.91 22.56
C VAL A 10 2.62 -21.58 21.84
N PHE A 11 3.52 -21.48 20.84
CA PHE A 11 3.72 -20.26 20.07
C PHE A 11 2.52 -19.90 19.17
N VAL A 12 1.88 -20.91 18.57
CA VAL A 12 0.69 -20.71 17.71
C VAL A 12 -0.53 -20.28 18.54
N ILE A 13 -0.70 -20.80 19.76
CA ILE A 13 -1.82 -20.43 20.65
C ILE A 13 -1.59 -19.04 21.27
N GLY A 14 -0.33 -18.69 21.61
CA GLY A 14 0.01 -17.40 22.20
C GLY A 14 -0.15 -16.20 21.25
N ALA A 15 -0.04 -16.42 19.94
CA ALA A 15 -0.14 -15.35 18.94
C ALA A 15 -1.58 -14.88 18.65
N MET A 16 -2.60 -15.65 19.04
CA MET A 16 -4.01 -15.37 18.71
C MET A 16 -4.78 -14.69 19.85
N LEU A 17 -4.15 -14.45 21.00
CA LEU A 17 -4.79 -13.95 22.23
C LEU A 17 -4.42 -12.50 22.60
N SER A 18 -3.90 -11.70 21.68
CA SER A 18 -3.66 -10.27 21.90
C SER A 18 -4.86 -9.44 21.41
N PRO A 19 -5.79 -9.01 22.29
CA PRO A 19 -6.71 -7.94 21.97
C PRO A 19 -5.92 -6.63 21.99
N VAL A 20 -5.34 -6.25 20.85
CA VAL A 20 -4.86 -4.88 20.65
C VAL A 20 -6.06 -4.07 20.14
N PRO A 21 -6.73 -3.26 20.97
CA PRO A 21 -7.72 -2.32 20.46
C PRO A 21 -6.98 -1.27 19.64
N ILE A 22 -7.18 -1.29 18.32
CA ILE A 22 -6.75 -0.24 17.41
C ILE A 22 -7.52 1.03 17.81
N ARG A 23 -6.83 1.99 18.43
CA ARG A 23 -7.37 3.35 18.60
C ARG A 23 -7.39 4.00 17.23
N ALA A 24 -8.57 4.20 16.67
CA ALA A 24 -8.77 5.05 15.50
C ALA A 24 -8.64 6.51 15.95
N THR A 25 -7.51 7.15 15.68
CA THR A 25 -7.43 8.62 15.64
C THR A 25 -7.90 9.05 14.27
N VAL A 26 -9.10 9.62 14.19
CA VAL A 26 -9.59 10.32 13.00
C VAL A 26 -8.67 11.52 12.80
N VAL A 27 -7.86 11.49 11.75
CA VAL A 27 -7.20 12.70 11.24
C VAL A 27 -8.23 13.36 10.33
N GLU A 28 -8.77 14.49 10.76
CA GLU A 28 -9.50 15.41 9.89
C GLU A 28 -8.50 16.03 8.90
N GLY A 29 -8.38 15.39 7.74
CA GLY A 29 -7.77 15.97 6.56
C GLY A 29 -8.77 16.92 5.89
N SER A 30 -8.78 18.17 6.35
CA SER A 30 -9.52 19.25 5.71
C SER A 30 -8.86 19.61 4.36
N GLY A 31 -9.48 19.17 3.27
CA GLY A 31 -9.18 19.60 1.91
C GLY A 31 -10.32 19.17 1.01
N GLY A 32 -11.23 20.11 0.69
CA GLY A 32 -12.38 19.83 -0.16
C GLY A 32 -11.95 19.45 -1.57
N GLU A 33 -12.04 18.17 -1.88
CA GLU A 33 -11.92 17.56 -3.21
C GLU A 33 -12.69 16.22 -3.12
N VAL A 34 -13.19 15.71 -4.24
CA VAL A 34 -13.97 14.46 -4.32
C VAL A 34 -13.35 13.39 -3.41
N ASP A 35 -14.14 12.85 -2.47
CA ASP A 35 -13.67 11.88 -1.46
C ASP A 35 -13.25 10.57 -2.16
N VAL A 36 -12.03 10.55 -2.69
CA VAL A 36 -11.40 9.35 -3.23
C VAL A 36 -10.97 8.55 -2.02
N THR A 37 -11.71 7.48 -1.72
CA THR A 37 -11.29 6.53 -0.70
C THR A 37 -9.99 5.86 -1.12
N CYS A 38 -8.92 6.04 -0.34
CA CYS A 38 -7.61 5.45 -0.61
C CYS A 38 -7.61 3.94 -0.35
N VAL A 39 -8.02 3.18 -1.36
CA VAL A 39 -8.09 1.71 -1.32
C VAL A 39 -6.94 1.12 -2.12
N ALA A 40 -5.88 0.69 -1.43
CA ALA A 40 -4.67 0.14 -2.07
C ALA A 40 -4.95 -1.07 -2.99
N THR A 41 -6.00 -1.85 -2.70
CA THR A 41 -6.37 -3.02 -3.52
C THR A 41 -6.87 -2.66 -4.91
N GLU A 42 -7.32 -1.43 -5.14
CA GLU A 42 -7.69 -0.95 -6.49
C GLU A 42 -6.45 -0.81 -7.39
N LEU A 43 -5.22 -0.74 -6.84
CA LEU A 43 -3.97 -0.77 -7.62
C LEU A 43 -3.49 -2.18 -7.97
N ARG A 44 -4.26 -3.24 -7.66
CA ARG A 44 -3.92 -4.62 -8.03
C ARG A 44 -3.59 -4.83 -9.51
N PRO A 45 -4.26 -4.18 -10.48
CA PRO A 45 -3.90 -4.30 -11.90
C PRO A 45 -2.47 -3.83 -12.20
N CYS A 46 -1.91 -2.94 -11.38
CA CYS A 46 -0.53 -2.49 -11.51
C CYS A 46 0.50 -3.47 -10.92
N LEU A 47 0.08 -4.42 -10.08
CA LEU A 47 0.98 -5.27 -9.31
C LEU A 47 2.00 -6.01 -10.18
N PRO A 48 1.65 -6.62 -11.33
CA PRO A 48 2.63 -7.27 -12.20
C PRO A 48 3.73 -6.30 -12.67
N ALA A 49 3.36 -5.10 -13.11
CA ALA A 49 4.30 -4.08 -13.59
C ALA A 49 5.15 -3.50 -12.44
N LEU A 50 4.58 -3.38 -11.24
CA LEU A 50 5.29 -2.93 -10.05
C LEU A 50 6.33 -3.97 -9.57
N THR A 51 5.97 -5.26 -9.54
CA THR A 51 6.83 -6.30 -8.98
C THR A 51 7.81 -6.90 -9.99
N LEU A 52 7.35 -7.15 -11.22
CA LEU A 52 8.14 -7.82 -12.26
C LEU A 52 8.73 -6.83 -13.28
N GLY A 53 8.23 -5.59 -13.30
CA GLY A 53 8.51 -4.64 -14.38
C GLY A 53 7.63 -4.88 -15.60
N GLY A 54 7.93 -4.18 -16.70
CA GLY A 54 7.14 -4.22 -17.93
C GLY A 54 6.17 -3.04 -18.05
N ASN A 55 5.35 -3.07 -19.10
CA ASN A 55 4.37 -2.02 -19.36
C ASN A 55 3.12 -2.21 -18.49
N PRO A 56 2.56 -1.13 -17.92
CA PRO A 56 1.28 -1.19 -17.24
C PRO A 56 0.13 -1.48 -18.22
N THR A 57 -0.94 -2.08 -17.71
CA THR A 57 -2.21 -2.20 -18.46
C THR A 57 -2.98 -0.88 -18.43
N ASP A 58 -3.91 -0.70 -19.36
CA ASP A 58 -4.81 0.46 -19.35
C ASP A 58 -5.64 0.55 -18.07
N GLU A 59 -6.05 -0.60 -17.53
CA GLU A 59 -6.74 -0.69 -16.24
C GLU A 59 -5.83 -0.22 -15.09
N CYS A 60 -4.55 -0.61 -15.09
CA CYS A 60 -3.58 -0.09 -14.12
C CYS A 60 -3.49 1.43 -14.22
N CYS A 61 -3.31 1.99 -15.42
CA CYS A 61 -3.21 3.44 -15.57
C CYS A 61 -4.50 4.16 -15.15
N THR A 62 -5.67 3.58 -15.43
CA THR A 62 -6.97 4.13 -15.00
C THR A 62 -7.05 4.20 -13.47
N LYS A 63 -6.80 3.08 -12.79
CA LYS A 63 -6.83 3.01 -11.33
C LYS A 63 -5.75 3.84 -10.66
N LEU A 64 -4.57 3.92 -11.25
CA LEU A 64 -3.49 4.76 -10.75
C LEU A 64 -3.83 6.26 -10.86
N ASN A 65 -4.51 6.67 -11.93
CA ASN A 65 -4.97 8.04 -12.10
C ASN A 65 -6.06 8.42 -11.08
N GLU A 66 -7.02 7.52 -10.84
CA GLU A 66 -8.04 7.69 -9.79
C GLU A 66 -7.40 7.91 -8.42
N GLN A 67 -6.29 7.21 -8.13
CA GLN A 67 -5.63 7.21 -6.82
C GLN A 67 -4.46 8.18 -6.66
N LYS A 68 -4.27 9.10 -7.61
CA LYS A 68 -3.29 10.19 -7.51
C LYS A 68 -3.22 10.88 -6.14
N PRO A 69 -4.33 11.33 -5.53
CA PRO A 69 -4.28 12.03 -4.24
C PRO A 69 -3.73 11.14 -3.10
N CYS A 70 -3.89 9.83 -3.20
CA CYS A 70 -3.49 8.85 -2.19
C CYS A 70 -2.01 8.44 -2.25
N LEU A 71 -1.29 8.81 -3.31
CA LEU A 71 0.07 8.30 -3.54
C LEU A 71 1.04 8.64 -2.40
N CYS A 72 0.90 9.81 -1.77
CA CYS A 72 1.75 10.15 -0.63
C CYS A 72 1.45 9.30 0.60
N ASP A 73 0.20 8.95 0.84
CA ASP A 73 -0.17 8.08 1.96
C ASP A 73 0.39 6.66 1.75
N TYR A 74 0.38 6.18 0.51
CA TYR A 74 1.02 4.91 0.16
C TYR A 74 2.54 4.96 0.30
N ILE A 75 3.18 6.09 -0.03
CA ILE A 75 4.63 6.26 0.14
C ILE A 75 5.01 6.30 1.63
N LYS A 76 4.21 6.97 2.45
CA LYS A 76 4.45 7.09 3.89
C LYS A 76 4.15 5.81 4.66
N ASN A 77 3.20 5.00 4.19
CA ASN A 77 2.83 3.75 4.84
C ASN A 77 3.91 2.66 4.62
N PRO A 78 4.57 2.14 5.67
CA PRO A 78 5.62 1.12 5.54
C PRO A 78 5.17 -0.19 4.86
N ALA A 79 3.87 -0.51 4.92
CA ALA A 79 3.32 -1.69 4.26
C ALA A 79 3.36 -1.57 2.72
N TYR A 80 3.26 -0.34 2.20
CA TYR A 80 3.12 -0.06 0.77
C TYR A 80 4.36 0.62 0.15
N SER A 81 5.13 1.35 0.95
CA SER A 81 6.26 2.19 0.49
C SER A 81 7.25 1.44 -0.40
N LYS A 82 7.59 0.19 -0.05
CA LYS A 82 8.49 -0.67 -0.84
C LYS A 82 8.00 -0.93 -2.27
N TYR A 83 6.69 -0.90 -2.50
CA TYR A 83 6.10 -1.08 -3.82
C TYR A 83 6.07 0.24 -4.58
N VAL A 84 5.53 1.30 -3.97
CA VAL A 84 5.27 2.60 -4.63
C VAL A 84 6.51 3.49 -4.81
N SER A 85 7.56 3.28 -3.99
CA SER A 85 8.84 4.00 -4.12
C SER A 85 9.88 3.23 -4.93
N SER A 86 9.55 2.05 -5.46
CA SER A 86 10.46 1.22 -6.24
C SER A 86 10.82 1.85 -7.60
N PRO A 87 11.94 1.45 -8.23
CA PRO A 87 12.27 1.88 -9.59
C PRO A 87 11.19 1.52 -10.61
N ASN A 88 10.52 0.37 -10.45
CA ASN A 88 9.43 -0.05 -11.32
C ASN A 88 8.19 0.85 -11.14
N ALA A 89 7.84 1.24 -9.91
CA ALA A 89 6.76 2.19 -9.68
C ALA A 89 6.99 3.53 -10.38
N ARG A 90 8.23 4.05 -10.35
CA ARG A 90 8.59 5.26 -11.09
C ARG A 90 8.37 5.12 -12.60
N LYS A 91 8.71 3.95 -13.16
CA LYS A 91 8.46 3.65 -14.59
C LYS A 91 6.97 3.55 -14.89
N VAL A 92 6.19 2.88 -14.04
CA VAL A 92 4.73 2.76 -14.18
C VAL A 92 4.05 4.13 -14.12
N LEU A 93 4.43 4.98 -13.15
CA LEU A 93 3.94 6.34 -13.02
C LEU A 93 4.23 7.16 -14.30
N ALA A 94 5.47 7.10 -14.80
CA ALA A 94 5.85 7.77 -16.04
C ALA A 94 5.05 7.25 -17.26
N ALA A 95 4.91 5.94 -17.41
CA ALA A 95 4.15 5.33 -18.51
C ALA A 95 2.66 5.71 -18.48
N CYS A 96 2.08 5.88 -17.29
CA CYS A 96 0.69 6.28 -17.10
C CYS A 96 0.47 7.81 -17.06
N ASN A 97 1.51 8.62 -17.35
CA ASN A 97 1.47 10.09 -17.24
C ASN A 97 1.03 10.60 -15.85
N VAL A 98 1.47 9.89 -14.81
CA VAL A 98 1.26 10.27 -13.42
C VAL A 98 2.57 10.81 -12.85
N PRO A 99 2.64 12.06 -12.42
CA PRO A 99 3.87 12.59 -11.82
C PRO A 99 4.15 11.88 -10.49
N TYR A 100 5.43 11.61 -10.21
CA TYR A 100 5.84 11.14 -8.89
C TYR A 100 5.64 12.27 -7.87
N PRO A 101 4.88 12.05 -6.78
CA PRO A 101 4.54 13.14 -5.86
C PRO A 101 5.75 13.52 -4.99
N SER A 102 5.85 14.82 -4.67
CA SER A 102 6.72 15.30 -3.60
C SER A 102 5.95 15.23 -2.29
N CYS A 103 6.28 14.24 -1.45
CA CYS A 103 5.61 14.05 -0.18
C CYS A 103 6.39 14.75 0.93
N GLY A 104 5.78 15.76 1.55
CA GLY A 104 6.34 16.39 2.75
C GLY A 104 6.29 15.46 3.96
N ASN A 105 7.16 15.73 4.94
CA ASN A 105 7.10 15.12 6.27
C ASN A 105 5.97 15.81 7.06
N SER A 106 4.73 15.36 6.92
CA SER A 106 3.59 15.84 7.72
C SER A 106 2.61 14.71 7.92
#